data_AF-A0AAP0LCS2-F1
#
_entry.id   AF-A0AAP0LCS2-F1
#
_cell.length_a   1.000
_cell.length_b   1.000
_cell.length_c   1.000
_cell.angle_alpha   90.00
_cell.angle_beta   90.00
_cell.angle_gamma   90.00
#
_symmetry.space_group_name_H-M   'P 1'
#
loop_
_entity.id
_entity.type
_entity.pdbx_description
1 polymer ?
#
loop_
_entity_poly.entity_id
_entity_poly.type
_entity_poly.pdbx_seq_one_letter_code
_entity_poly.pdbx_strand_id
1 'polypeptide(L)'
;MDVGAANIGRICSSVDRIGAAPPLRFPKPFVPIGLRVVTSRGFSFTGSRKPIIRCSMKSYRLSELTQTEVDKLKARPRIDFSSIFSIVNPIVDDVRNRGDAAVIELLDQAVREAFDVAYGNIHAFHFAQRVAEKNVENMQGVRCKRVARCIASVGLYVPGGTAVLPSTALMLAVPAQIAGCKTVVLATPPSEDGSICKEVLYCAKKAGVTHILKAGGAQAISAMAWGTASCPKNSEAMISIDMPAGPSEVLVIADKHANPVHVAADLLSQAEHGPDSQVVLVIVGDDVNVEAIEKEISDQCNSLPRGKFASLALTHSFTVHARDMVEAISFSNLYAPEHLIINVKEAEKWEVFIENAGSVFLGPWTPESVGDYASGTNHVLPTYGYARMYSGVSLDSFLKYITVQSLTEEGLRRLGPYVEKMAEVEGLEAHKRAVTLRLQDINSRIPV
;
A
#
# COMPACT_ATOMS: atom_id res chain seq x y z
N MET A 1 -7.46 -1.59 -60.07
CA MET A 1 -8.45 -0.50 -60.18
C MET A 1 -8.21 0.42 -59.01
N ASP A 2 -8.01 1.68 -59.33
CA ASP A 2 -7.61 2.74 -58.40
C ASP A 2 -8.84 3.42 -57.76
N VAL A 3 -8.60 4.45 -56.94
CA VAL A 3 -9.56 5.38 -56.28
C VAL A 3 -10.58 4.78 -55.29
N GLY A 4 -10.86 5.40 -54.14
CA GLY A 4 -10.30 6.66 -53.62
C GLY A 4 -10.80 6.98 -52.20
N ALA A 5 -10.08 7.89 -51.52
CA ALA A 5 -10.38 8.28 -50.14
C ALA A 5 -11.67 9.11 -50.02
N ALA A 6 -12.39 8.98 -48.89
CA ALA A 6 -13.57 9.77 -48.58
C ALA A 6 -13.43 10.49 -47.22
N ASN A 7 -13.65 11.81 -47.27
CA ASN A 7 -14.09 12.67 -46.16
C ASN A 7 -13.17 12.85 -44.93
N ILE A 8 -12.03 13.52 -45.14
CA ILE A 8 -11.52 14.50 -44.17
C ILE A 8 -11.66 15.88 -44.81
N GLY A 9 -12.64 16.68 -44.37
CA GLY A 9 -12.83 18.03 -44.93
C GLY A 9 -14.22 18.63 -44.83
N ARG A 10 -14.72 18.87 -43.60
CA ARG A 10 -15.66 19.97 -43.22
C ARG A 10 -16.12 19.78 -41.78
N ILE A 11 -15.64 20.67 -40.91
CA ILE A 11 -16.36 21.44 -39.87
C ILE A 11 -15.26 22.28 -39.21
N CYS A 12 -15.04 23.48 -39.76
CA CYS A 12 -14.07 24.44 -39.25
C CYS A 12 -14.60 25.85 -39.53
N SER A 13 -15.76 26.17 -38.96
CA SER A 13 -16.45 27.45 -39.13
C SER A 13 -17.59 27.64 -38.12
N SER A 14 -17.28 27.63 -36.81
CA SER A 14 -18.22 28.02 -35.75
C SER A 14 -17.51 28.24 -34.41
N VAL A 15 -16.46 29.06 -34.42
CA VAL A 15 -15.89 29.67 -33.20
C VAL A 15 -16.00 31.18 -33.36
N ASP A 16 -17.21 31.70 -33.13
CA ASP A 16 -17.42 33.12 -32.84
C ASP A 16 -18.82 33.35 -32.26
N ARG A 17 -18.90 34.21 -31.24
CA ARG A 17 -20.11 34.65 -30.51
C ARG A 17 -20.83 33.61 -29.63
N ILE A 18 -20.53 33.66 -28.33
CA ILE A 18 -21.50 33.95 -27.24
C ILE A 18 -20.72 34.67 -26.13
N GLY A 19 -21.36 35.62 -25.46
CA GLY A 19 -20.68 36.73 -24.74
C GLY A 19 -19.99 36.37 -23.42
N ALA A 20 -19.04 37.22 -23.03
CA ALA A 20 -18.36 37.15 -21.74
C ALA A 20 -19.31 37.50 -20.58
N ALA A 21 -19.35 36.65 -19.55
CA ALA A 21 -19.98 36.94 -18.27
C ALA A 21 -19.08 37.87 -17.42
N PRO A 22 -19.64 38.78 -16.61
CA PRO A 22 -18.86 39.67 -15.76
C PRO A 22 -18.18 38.90 -14.60
N PRO A 23 -17.01 39.35 -14.12
CA PRO A 23 -16.30 38.68 -13.03
C PRO A 23 -17.03 38.81 -11.70
N LEU A 24 -17.17 37.69 -10.99
CA LEU A 24 -17.68 37.64 -9.61
C LEU A 24 -16.74 38.41 -8.67
N ARG A 25 -17.30 39.38 -7.93
CA ARG A 25 -16.58 40.11 -6.88
C ARG A 25 -16.52 39.29 -5.60
N PHE A 26 -15.31 38.90 -5.18
CA PHE A 26 -15.08 38.38 -3.83
C PHE A 26 -15.16 39.51 -2.78
N PRO A 27 -15.75 39.26 -1.59
CA PRO A 27 -15.73 40.22 -0.49
C PRO A 27 -14.31 40.36 0.11
N LYS A 28 -14.01 41.55 0.64
CA LYS A 28 -12.71 41.86 1.26
C LYS A 28 -12.50 41.02 2.54
N PRO A 29 -11.25 40.62 2.86
CA PRO A 29 -10.96 39.98 4.14
C PRO A 29 -11.20 40.93 5.32
N PHE A 30 -11.67 40.36 6.43
CA PHE A 30 -11.90 41.05 7.70
C PHE A 30 -10.58 41.56 8.31
N VAL A 31 -10.62 42.73 8.95
CA VAL A 31 -9.53 43.27 9.77
C VAL A 31 -9.68 42.75 11.20
N PRO A 32 -8.69 42.03 11.77
CA PRO A 32 -8.67 41.74 13.20
C PRO A 32 -8.37 43.00 14.01
N ILE A 33 -9.23 43.31 14.96
CA ILE A 33 -9.01 44.37 15.95
C ILE A 33 -7.83 43.99 16.85
N GLY A 34 -6.92 44.93 17.09
CA GLY A 34 -5.69 44.64 17.82
C GLY A 34 -5.88 44.36 19.31
N LEU A 35 -5.22 43.31 19.82
CA LEU A 35 -4.89 43.18 21.23
C LEU A 35 -3.47 43.69 21.49
N ARG A 36 -3.31 44.54 22.50
CA ARG A 36 -1.99 44.93 23.02
C ARG A 36 -1.43 43.78 23.86
N VAL A 37 -0.26 43.25 23.48
CA VAL A 37 0.58 42.45 24.39
C VAL A 37 1.60 43.37 25.02
N VAL A 38 1.60 43.46 26.36
CA VAL A 38 2.61 44.20 27.12
C VAL A 38 3.84 43.32 27.27
N THR A 39 5.01 43.81 26.85
CA THR A 39 6.28 43.11 27.02
C THR A 39 7.05 43.64 28.23
N SER A 40 7.27 42.77 29.23
CA SER A 40 8.25 43.01 30.30
C SER A 40 9.64 42.58 29.85
N ARG A 41 10.63 43.47 29.97
CA ARG A 41 12.04 43.18 29.64
C ARG A 41 12.72 42.33 30.71
N GLY A 42 13.67 41.50 30.27
CA GLY A 42 14.85 41.11 31.07
C GLY A 42 14.94 39.63 31.44
N PHE A 43 15.74 38.83 30.71
CA PHE A 43 17.16 38.60 31.00
C PHE A 43 17.75 37.56 30.05
N SER A 44 19.04 37.68 29.72
CA SER A 44 19.78 36.72 28.90
C SER A 44 20.51 35.69 29.75
N PHE A 45 20.46 34.42 29.36
CA PHE A 45 21.51 33.46 29.68
C PHE A 45 21.79 32.55 28.48
N THR A 46 23.04 32.56 28.03
CA THR A 46 23.51 31.75 26.90
C THR A 46 23.89 30.35 27.38
N GLY A 47 23.09 29.37 26.97
CA GLY A 47 23.47 27.96 27.01
C GLY A 47 22.79 27.25 25.84
N SER A 48 23.55 26.64 24.94
CA SER A 48 23.06 25.97 23.75
C SER A 48 22.41 24.62 24.07
N ARG A 49 21.28 24.66 24.81
CA ARG A 49 20.36 23.53 24.86
C ARG A 49 19.78 23.34 23.46
N LYS A 50 19.79 22.10 22.94
CA LYS A 50 18.94 21.75 21.78
C LYS A 50 17.51 22.19 22.10
N PRO A 51 16.76 22.78 21.16
CA PRO A 51 15.38 23.17 21.41
C PRO A 51 14.59 21.91 21.78
N ILE A 52 13.95 21.93 22.95
CA ILE A 52 13.11 20.82 23.41
C ILE A 52 11.91 20.74 22.46
N ILE A 53 11.75 19.58 21.83
CA ILE A 53 10.66 19.30 20.92
C ILE A 53 9.45 18.95 21.78
N ARG A 54 8.35 19.71 21.60
CA ARG A 54 7.11 19.50 22.36
C ARG A 54 6.32 18.36 21.73
N CYS A 55 6.39 17.18 22.35
CA CYS A 55 5.67 15.99 21.95
C CYS A 55 4.46 15.80 22.86
N SER A 56 3.25 15.85 22.31
CA SER A 56 2.01 15.60 23.07
C SER A 56 0.89 15.22 22.10
N MET A 57 0.27 14.06 22.31
CA MET A 57 -0.92 13.64 21.57
C MET A 57 -2.18 14.21 22.23
N LYS A 58 -3.31 14.21 21.50
CA LYS A 58 -4.63 14.52 22.10
C LYS A 58 -5.20 13.25 22.74
N SER A 59 -5.88 13.34 23.88
CA SER A 59 -6.56 12.20 24.49
C SER A 59 -8.09 12.33 24.42
N TYR A 60 -8.78 11.21 24.21
CA TYR A 60 -10.23 11.08 24.13
C TYR A 60 -10.71 9.83 24.89
N ARG A 61 -11.90 9.87 25.50
CA ARG A 61 -12.56 8.67 26.09
C ARG A 61 -13.79 8.33 25.25
N LEU A 62 -13.91 7.07 24.78
CA LEU A 62 -14.97 6.68 23.83
C LEU A 62 -16.38 6.90 24.38
N SER A 63 -16.59 6.69 25.68
CA SER A 63 -17.87 6.91 26.36
C SER A 63 -18.32 8.38 26.41
N GLU A 64 -17.44 9.33 26.07
CA GLU A 64 -17.71 10.77 26.10
C GLU A 64 -17.92 11.36 24.69
N LEU A 65 -17.72 10.57 23.63
CA LEU A 65 -17.83 11.03 22.23
C LEU A 65 -19.21 10.74 21.64
N THR A 66 -19.73 11.68 20.85
CA THR A 66 -20.85 11.40 19.95
C THR A 66 -20.38 10.60 18.72
N GLN A 67 -21.31 9.89 18.06
CA GLN A 67 -21.01 9.15 16.82
C GLN A 67 -20.32 10.03 15.77
N THR A 68 -20.76 11.28 15.61
CA THR A 68 -20.17 12.28 14.70
C THR A 68 -18.73 12.64 15.05
N GLU A 69 -18.33 12.56 16.33
CA GLU A 69 -16.96 12.82 16.78
C GLU A 69 -16.07 11.59 16.58
N VAL A 70 -16.59 10.38 16.86
CA VAL A 70 -15.92 9.12 16.50
C VAL A 70 -15.67 9.05 14.99
N ASP A 71 -16.65 9.47 14.17
CA ASP A 71 -16.49 9.53 12.71
C ASP A 71 -15.43 10.53 12.23
N LYS A 72 -15.15 11.60 12.99
CA LYS A 72 -14.07 12.55 12.70
C LYS A 72 -12.68 11.99 13.02
N LEU A 73 -12.54 11.10 14.01
CA LEU A 73 -11.25 10.46 14.35
C LEU A 73 -10.72 9.55 13.22
N LYS A 74 -11.56 9.18 12.25
CA LYS A 74 -11.17 8.46 11.03
C LYS A 74 -10.50 9.34 9.96
N ALA A 75 -10.50 10.67 10.11
CA ALA A 75 -9.93 11.58 9.12
C ALA A 75 -8.41 11.70 9.25
N ARG A 76 -7.69 11.52 8.13
CA ARG A 76 -6.23 11.62 8.04
C ARG A 76 -5.79 12.96 7.45
N PRO A 77 -4.58 13.47 7.80
CA PRO A 77 -3.98 14.59 7.10
C PRO A 77 -3.68 14.22 5.64
N ARG A 78 -3.70 15.24 4.76
CA ARG A 78 -3.24 15.12 3.36
C ARG A 78 -2.44 16.37 3.01
N ILE A 79 -1.33 16.17 2.30
CA ILE A 79 -0.46 17.24 1.79
C ILE A 79 -0.51 17.23 0.26
N ASP A 80 -0.44 18.40 -0.35
CA ASP A 80 -0.35 18.59 -1.80
C ASP A 80 1.11 18.46 -2.26
N PHE A 81 1.36 17.66 -3.30
CA PHE A 81 2.70 17.32 -3.75
C PHE A 81 3.07 18.05 -5.04
N SER A 82 3.96 19.03 -4.92
CA SER A 82 4.68 19.56 -6.07
C SER A 82 6.17 19.82 -5.76
N SER A 83 7.00 19.59 -6.79
CA SER A 83 8.35 20.16 -7.03
C SER A 83 9.58 19.25 -6.87
N ILE A 84 10.40 19.26 -7.95
CA ILE A 84 11.88 19.18 -8.06
C ILE A 84 12.52 17.95 -8.75
N PHE A 85 13.62 18.22 -9.47
CA PHE A 85 14.40 17.41 -10.43
C PHE A 85 15.91 17.58 -10.20
N SER A 86 16.73 16.69 -10.82
CA SER A 86 18.12 16.89 -11.31
C SER A 86 19.28 16.76 -10.29
N ILE A 87 20.59 16.51 -10.59
CA ILE A 87 21.40 16.06 -11.76
C ILE A 87 22.87 15.83 -11.25
N VAL A 88 23.73 14.86 -11.66
CA VAL A 88 23.61 13.62 -12.45
C VAL A 88 24.94 12.81 -12.46
N ASN A 89 24.88 11.54 -12.89
CA ASN A 89 25.96 10.62 -13.36
C ASN A 89 26.80 9.75 -12.39
N PRO A 90 27.94 10.18 -11.83
CA PRO A 90 29.19 9.42 -11.67
C PRO A 90 29.15 7.89 -11.49
N ILE A 91 28.38 7.37 -10.53
CA ILE A 91 28.28 5.93 -10.18
C ILE A 91 27.77 5.06 -11.34
N VAL A 92 27.15 5.65 -12.37
CA VAL A 92 26.71 4.96 -13.59
C VAL A 92 27.86 4.26 -14.31
N ASP A 93 29.04 4.89 -14.42
CA ASP A 93 30.11 4.35 -15.26
C ASP A 93 30.85 3.17 -14.60
N ASP A 94 30.93 3.10 -13.27
CA ASP A 94 31.58 1.95 -12.60
C ASP A 94 30.69 0.69 -12.64
N VAL A 95 29.37 0.84 -12.45
CA VAL A 95 28.41 -0.27 -12.67
C VAL A 95 28.33 -0.64 -14.16
N ARG A 96 28.50 0.31 -15.08
CA ARG A 96 28.55 0.04 -16.53
C ARG A 96 29.81 -0.71 -16.96
N ASN A 97 30.94 -0.48 -16.30
CA ASN A 97 32.24 -1.06 -16.66
C ASN A 97 32.55 -2.37 -15.92
N ARG A 98 32.09 -2.54 -14.68
CA ARG A 98 32.34 -3.72 -13.83
C ARG A 98 31.10 -4.55 -13.51
N GLY A 99 29.91 -4.05 -13.86
CA GLY A 99 28.65 -4.78 -13.76
C GLY A 99 28.35 -5.29 -12.35
N ASP A 100 28.01 -6.57 -12.32
CA ASP A 100 27.50 -7.29 -11.17
C ASP A 100 28.44 -7.37 -9.96
N ALA A 101 29.76 -7.34 -10.18
CA ALA A 101 30.75 -7.45 -9.11
C ALA A 101 30.79 -6.17 -8.26
N ALA A 102 30.74 -4.99 -8.90
CA ALA A 102 30.86 -3.71 -8.22
C ALA A 102 29.76 -3.50 -7.16
N VAL A 103 28.50 -3.83 -7.46
CA VAL A 103 27.40 -3.67 -6.48
C VAL A 103 27.55 -4.63 -5.28
N ILE A 104 28.06 -5.83 -5.52
CA ILE A 104 28.25 -6.86 -4.46
C ILE A 104 29.47 -6.54 -3.58
N GLU A 105 30.55 -6.03 -4.16
CA GLU A 105 31.78 -5.61 -3.46
C GLU A 105 31.60 -4.31 -2.65
N LEU A 106 30.60 -3.50 -2.96
CA LEU A 106 30.34 -2.21 -2.29
C LEU A 106 29.49 -2.32 -1.01
N LEU A 107 28.88 -3.47 -0.73
CA LEU A 107 28.09 -3.70 0.48
C LEU A 107 28.96 -4.25 1.62
N ASP A 108 28.75 -3.72 2.82
CA ASP A 108 29.29 -4.34 4.02
C ASP A 108 28.67 -5.74 4.24
N GLN A 109 29.45 -6.67 4.79
CA GLN A 109 29.03 -8.06 4.94
C GLN A 109 27.80 -8.20 5.84
N ALA A 110 27.70 -7.45 6.94
CA ALA A 110 26.56 -7.53 7.85
C ALA A 110 25.30 -6.93 7.22
N VAL A 111 25.43 -5.84 6.45
CA VAL A 111 24.32 -5.24 5.68
C VAL A 111 23.78 -6.23 4.65
N ARG A 112 24.68 -6.91 3.93
CA ARG A 112 24.29 -7.95 2.97
C ARG A 112 23.58 -9.13 3.65
N GLU A 113 24.12 -9.62 4.77
CA GLU A 113 23.54 -10.74 5.52
C GLU A 113 22.14 -10.41 6.04
N ALA A 114 21.92 -9.19 6.53
CA ALA A 114 20.59 -8.72 6.95
C ALA A 114 19.56 -8.73 5.80
N PHE A 115 19.91 -8.24 4.61
CA PHE A 115 19.03 -8.30 3.44
C PHE A 115 18.86 -9.72 2.88
N ASP A 116 19.84 -10.61 3.08
CA ASP A 116 19.73 -12.03 2.73
C ASP A 116 18.75 -12.78 3.66
N VAL A 117 18.75 -12.49 4.96
CA VAL A 117 17.75 -12.98 5.93
C VAL A 117 16.36 -12.44 5.58
N ALA A 118 16.23 -11.13 5.35
CA ALA A 118 14.96 -10.51 4.94
C ALA A 118 14.39 -11.16 3.69
N TYR A 119 15.19 -11.30 2.62
CA TYR A 119 14.78 -11.99 1.40
C TYR A 119 14.34 -13.44 1.67
N GLY A 120 15.08 -14.19 2.50
CA GLY A 120 14.75 -15.58 2.84
C GLY A 120 13.37 -15.71 3.47
N ASN A 121 13.06 -14.86 4.46
CA ASN A 121 11.79 -14.88 5.18
C ASN A 121 10.63 -14.37 4.30
N ILE A 122 10.82 -13.27 3.56
CA ILE A 122 9.82 -12.73 2.62
C ILE A 122 9.50 -13.75 1.52
N HIS A 123 10.53 -14.41 0.97
CA HIS A 123 10.34 -15.45 -0.03
C HIS A 123 9.60 -16.66 0.54
N ALA A 124 9.96 -17.14 1.74
CA ALA A 124 9.29 -18.27 2.38
C ALA A 124 7.79 -17.98 2.60
N PHE A 125 7.45 -16.80 3.15
CA PHE A 125 6.07 -16.39 3.42
C PHE A 125 5.23 -16.28 2.13
N HIS A 126 5.74 -15.58 1.10
CA HIS A 126 5.02 -15.41 -0.16
C HIS A 126 4.94 -16.71 -0.98
N PHE A 127 5.94 -17.59 -0.91
CA PHE A 127 5.92 -18.88 -1.61
C PHE A 127 4.88 -19.83 -1.01
N ALA A 128 4.63 -19.77 0.30
CA ALA A 128 3.61 -20.55 0.99
C ALA A 128 2.17 -20.21 0.56
N GLN A 129 1.94 -19.02 -0.02
CA GLN A 129 0.61 -18.57 -0.49
C GLN A 129 0.13 -19.30 -1.77
N ARG A 130 0.96 -20.15 -2.38
CA ARG A 130 0.62 -20.87 -3.63
C ARG A 130 -0.51 -21.88 -3.46
N VAL A 131 -1.70 -21.53 -3.93
CA VAL A 131 -2.86 -22.44 -3.96
C VAL A 131 -2.73 -23.47 -5.08
N ALA A 132 -2.91 -24.76 -4.77
CA ALA A 132 -2.94 -25.83 -5.75
C ALA A 132 -4.19 -25.76 -6.66
N GLU A 133 -4.02 -25.92 -7.98
CA GLU A 133 -5.13 -25.93 -8.95
C GLU A 133 -6.06 -27.14 -8.70
N LYS A 134 -7.26 -26.91 -8.14
CA LYS A 134 -8.28 -27.95 -7.93
C LYS A 134 -9.26 -27.99 -9.10
N ASN A 135 -9.61 -29.20 -9.53
CA ASN A 135 -10.77 -29.44 -10.40
C ASN A 135 -12.03 -29.56 -9.53
N VAL A 136 -13.14 -28.99 -9.99
CA VAL A 136 -14.46 -29.04 -9.38
C VAL A 136 -15.41 -29.67 -10.39
N GLU A 137 -16.04 -30.78 -10.03
CA GLU A 137 -16.99 -31.51 -10.86
C GLU A 137 -18.26 -31.79 -10.03
N ASN A 138 -19.12 -30.78 -9.93
CA ASN A 138 -20.36 -30.87 -9.15
C ASN A 138 -21.48 -31.60 -9.90
N MET A 139 -21.39 -31.65 -11.23
CA MET A 139 -22.22 -32.50 -12.09
C MET A 139 -21.28 -33.37 -12.91
N GLN A 140 -21.57 -34.67 -12.99
CA GLN A 140 -20.80 -35.61 -13.81
C GLN A 140 -20.70 -35.11 -15.25
N GLY A 141 -19.47 -35.05 -15.77
CA GLY A 141 -19.16 -34.55 -17.09
C GLY A 141 -19.06 -33.02 -17.20
N VAL A 142 -19.20 -32.26 -16.11
CA VAL A 142 -19.10 -30.79 -16.09
C VAL A 142 -17.95 -30.37 -15.16
N ARG A 143 -16.75 -30.23 -15.73
CA ARG A 143 -15.54 -29.90 -14.98
C ARG A 143 -15.19 -28.44 -15.10
N CYS A 144 -14.99 -27.79 -13.96
CA CYS A 144 -14.52 -26.41 -13.83
C CYS A 144 -13.23 -26.39 -13.01
N LYS A 145 -12.29 -25.49 -13.33
CA LYS A 145 -11.11 -25.21 -12.49
C LYS A 145 -10.68 -23.76 -12.59
N ARG A 146 -9.81 -23.34 -11.67
CA ARG A 146 -9.17 -22.01 -11.66
C ARG A 146 -7.66 -22.20 -11.80
N VAL A 147 -7.04 -21.49 -12.75
CA VAL A 147 -5.60 -21.61 -13.07
C VAL A 147 -4.90 -20.27 -12.90
N ALA A 148 -3.75 -20.26 -12.21
CA ALA A 148 -3.01 -19.03 -11.91
C ALA A 148 -2.05 -18.69 -13.05
N ARG A 149 -2.01 -17.43 -13.50
CA ARG A 149 -1.06 -16.93 -14.52
C ARG A 149 -0.54 -15.56 -14.12
N CYS A 150 0.79 -15.36 -14.12
CA CYS A 150 1.40 -14.06 -13.83
C CYS A 150 0.86 -12.93 -14.71
N ILE A 151 0.80 -11.73 -14.14
CA ILE A 151 0.82 -10.49 -14.91
C ILE A 151 2.18 -10.44 -15.63
N ALA A 152 2.16 -10.23 -16.95
CA ALA A 152 3.35 -10.46 -17.77
C ALA A 152 4.44 -9.40 -17.54
N SER A 153 4.03 -8.15 -17.32
CA SER A 153 4.91 -7.01 -17.08
C SER A 153 4.33 -6.17 -15.93
N VAL A 154 5.18 -5.76 -14.99
CA VAL A 154 4.79 -5.03 -13.76
C VAL A 154 5.79 -3.93 -13.43
N GLY A 155 5.28 -2.83 -12.87
CA GLY A 155 6.07 -1.70 -12.38
C GLY A 155 6.00 -1.63 -10.86
N LEU A 156 7.16 -1.56 -10.23
CA LEU A 156 7.34 -1.53 -8.77
C LEU A 156 7.89 -0.15 -8.41
N TYR A 157 7.17 0.62 -7.60
CA TYR A 157 7.64 1.94 -7.15
C TYR A 157 8.29 1.82 -5.77
N VAL A 158 9.59 2.09 -5.69
CA VAL A 158 10.34 2.17 -4.44
C VAL A 158 10.54 3.64 -4.09
N PRO A 159 10.00 4.14 -2.97
CA PRO A 159 10.18 5.52 -2.55
C PRO A 159 11.65 5.86 -2.28
N GLY A 160 11.98 7.13 -2.50
CA GLY A 160 13.26 7.72 -2.12
C GLY A 160 13.10 9.23 -1.88
N GLY A 161 14.19 9.91 -1.55
CA GLY A 161 14.20 11.33 -1.21
C GLY A 161 14.72 11.55 0.22
N THR A 162 13.82 11.74 1.19
CA THR A 162 14.19 11.97 2.60
C THR A 162 14.55 10.70 3.38
N ALA A 163 14.32 9.54 2.78
CA ALA A 163 14.72 8.21 3.23
C ALA A 163 14.93 7.32 2.01
N VAL A 164 15.59 6.18 2.18
CA VAL A 164 15.84 5.19 1.11
C VAL A 164 15.35 3.83 1.61
N LEU A 165 14.54 3.13 0.81
CA LEU A 165 13.79 1.95 1.28
C LEU A 165 14.13 0.66 0.48
N PRO A 166 15.29 0.01 0.72
CA PRO A 166 15.62 -1.28 0.09
C PRO A 166 14.67 -2.41 0.52
N SER A 167 14.06 -2.32 1.72
CA SER A 167 13.03 -3.24 2.18
C SER A 167 11.83 -3.26 1.22
N THR A 168 11.33 -2.09 0.78
CA THR A 168 10.24 -2.00 -0.21
C THR A 168 10.61 -2.65 -1.55
N ALA A 169 11.88 -2.61 -1.96
CA ALA A 169 12.34 -3.33 -3.14
C ALA A 169 12.17 -4.85 -3.00
N LEU A 170 12.47 -5.42 -1.82
CA LEU A 170 12.20 -6.84 -1.54
C LEU A 170 10.70 -7.14 -1.47
N MET A 171 9.93 -6.34 -0.72
CA MET A 171 8.49 -6.54 -0.53
C MET A 171 7.70 -6.55 -1.84
N LEU A 172 8.11 -5.76 -2.83
CA LEU A 172 7.49 -5.73 -4.16
C LEU A 172 8.07 -6.78 -5.12
N ALA A 173 9.40 -6.94 -5.18
CA ALA A 173 10.03 -7.76 -6.21
C ALA A 173 10.01 -9.27 -5.90
N VAL A 174 10.05 -9.68 -4.63
CA VAL A 174 10.03 -11.11 -4.25
C VAL A 174 8.71 -11.79 -4.65
N PRO A 175 7.51 -11.28 -4.35
CA PRO A 175 6.26 -11.89 -4.87
C PRO A 175 6.17 -11.85 -6.40
N ALA A 176 6.67 -10.81 -7.07
CA ALA A 176 6.74 -10.76 -8.55
C ALA A 176 7.66 -11.86 -9.13
N GLN A 177 8.78 -12.14 -8.46
CA GLN A 177 9.71 -13.23 -8.79
C GLN A 177 9.04 -14.60 -8.67
N ILE A 178 8.33 -14.83 -7.55
CA ILE A 178 7.62 -16.09 -7.26
C ILE A 178 6.45 -16.31 -8.23
N ALA A 179 5.72 -15.24 -8.59
CA ALA A 179 4.70 -15.30 -9.63
C ALA A 179 5.27 -15.63 -11.02
N GLY A 180 6.53 -15.25 -11.27
CA GLY A 180 7.22 -15.48 -12.53
C GLY A 180 6.90 -14.43 -13.61
N CYS A 181 6.62 -13.19 -13.19
CA CYS A 181 6.51 -12.00 -14.06
C CYS A 181 7.72 -11.91 -15.01
N LYS A 182 7.51 -11.53 -16.27
CA LYS A 182 8.57 -11.57 -17.31
C LYS A 182 9.31 -10.25 -17.44
N THR A 183 8.59 -9.15 -17.28
CA THR A 183 9.17 -7.81 -17.20
C THR A 183 8.85 -7.23 -15.83
N VAL A 184 9.88 -6.81 -15.10
CA VAL A 184 9.76 -6.21 -13.77
C VAL A 184 10.57 -4.92 -13.82
N VAL A 185 9.87 -3.79 -13.86
CA VAL A 185 10.47 -2.45 -13.87
C VAL A 185 10.44 -1.90 -12.46
N LEU A 186 11.59 -1.66 -11.84
CA LEU A 186 11.66 -0.99 -10.55
C LEU A 186 11.99 0.49 -10.75
N ALA A 187 11.04 1.35 -10.38
CA ALA A 187 11.22 2.79 -10.34
C ALA A 187 11.72 3.26 -8.98
N THR A 188 12.78 4.04 -8.97
CA THR A 188 13.30 4.73 -7.78
C THR A 188 13.90 6.07 -8.19
N PRO A 189 13.65 7.17 -7.45
CA PRO A 189 14.39 8.40 -7.70
C PRO A 189 15.89 8.16 -7.43
N PRO A 190 16.79 8.76 -8.22
CA PRO A 190 18.21 8.79 -7.91
C PRO A 190 18.53 9.77 -6.78
N SER A 191 19.69 9.56 -6.16
CA SER A 191 20.37 10.56 -5.33
C SER A 191 20.73 11.81 -6.16
N GLU A 192 21.13 12.90 -5.49
CA GLU A 192 21.54 14.15 -6.14
C GLU A 192 22.65 13.95 -7.19
N ASP A 193 23.60 13.03 -6.94
CA ASP A 193 24.68 12.64 -7.86
C ASP A 193 24.25 11.72 -9.02
N GLY A 194 22.95 11.43 -9.18
CA GLY A 194 22.41 10.52 -10.20
C GLY A 194 22.60 9.02 -9.91
N SER A 195 23.18 8.67 -8.76
CA SER A 195 23.32 7.27 -8.32
C SER A 195 22.00 6.67 -7.85
N ILE A 196 21.93 5.34 -7.81
CA ILE A 196 20.90 4.62 -7.04
C ILE A 196 21.60 3.98 -5.84
N CYS A 197 20.93 3.97 -4.70
CA CYS A 197 21.37 3.24 -3.51
C CYS A 197 21.77 1.79 -3.85
N LYS A 198 22.97 1.40 -3.42
CA LYS A 198 23.56 0.08 -3.68
C LYS A 198 22.75 -1.06 -3.05
N GLU A 199 22.15 -0.83 -1.89
CA GLU A 199 21.25 -1.75 -1.20
C GLU A 199 19.97 -2.00 -2.01
N VAL A 200 19.37 -0.95 -2.61
CA VAL A 200 18.22 -1.08 -3.52
C VAL A 200 18.60 -1.89 -4.76
N LEU A 201 19.75 -1.60 -5.39
CA LEU A 201 20.24 -2.35 -6.55
C LEU A 201 20.50 -3.83 -6.22
N TYR A 202 21.05 -4.11 -5.04
CA TYR A 202 21.28 -5.47 -4.55
C TYR A 202 19.96 -6.24 -4.38
N CYS A 203 18.99 -5.65 -3.68
CA CYS A 203 17.67 -6.24 -3.47
C CYS A 203 16.94 -6.49 -4.79
N ALA A 204 16.92 -5.50 -5.68
CA ALA A 204 16.31 -5.58 -7.00
C ALA A 204 16.90 -6.74 -7.82
N LYS A 205 18.24 -6.84 -7.87
CA LYS A 205 18.93 -7.91 -8.58
C LYS A 205 18.66 -9.29 -7.98
N LYS A 206 18.72 -9.42 -6.65
CA LYS A 206 18.46 -10.67 -5.91
C LYS A 206 17.04 -11.19 -6.19
N ALA A 207 16.07 -10.29 -6.27
CA ALA A 207 14.68 -10.57 -6.59
C ALA A 207 14.37 -10.61 -8.11
N GLY A 208 15.37 -10.57 -9.00
CA GLY A 208 15.17 -10.78 -10.44
C GLY A 208 14.46 -9.63 -11.17
N VAL A 209 14.55 -8.39 -10.66
CA VAL A 209 14.11 -7.19 -11.38
C VAL A 209 14.84 -7.09 -12.72
N THR A 210 14.12 -6.84 -13.82
CA THR A 210 14.70 -6.85 -15.16
C THR A 210 15.09 -5.46 -15.67
N HIS A 211 14.47 -4.39 -15.16
CA HIS A 211 14.76 -3.00 -15.55
C HIS A 211 14.77 -2.08 -14.33
N ILE A 212 15.70 -1.12 -14.28
CA ILE A 212 15.73 -0.04 -13.29
C ILE A 212 15.37 1.28 -13.96
N LEU A 213 14.28 1.90 -13.56
CA LEU A 213 13.88 3.24 -13.96
C LEU A 213 14.37 4.25 -12.92
N LYS A 214 15.36 5.09 -13.30
CA LYS A 214 15.90 6.16 -12.45
C LYS A 214 14.97 7.39 -12.40
N ALA A 215 13.76 7.21 -11.89
CA ALA A 215 12.79 8.29 -11.70
C ALA A 215 11.90 8.02 -10.48
N GLY A 216 11.52 9.09 -9.78
CA GLY A 216 10.47 9.08 -8.75
C GLY A 216 9.21 9.80 -9.20
N GLY A 217 8.23 9.90 -8.32
CA GLY A 217 7.02 10.71 -8.48
C GLY A 217 6.07 10.27 -9.60
N ALA A 218 5.07 11.11 -9.88
CA ALA A 218 4.03 10.85 -10.88
C ALA A 218 4.59 10.64 -12.29
N GLN A 219 5.74 11.25 -12.62
CA GLN A 219 6.45 11.05 -13.89
C GLN A 219 6.98 9.61 -14.05
N ALA A 220 7.43 8.96 -12.97
CA ALA A 220 7.86 7.56 -13.02
C ALA A 220 6.67 6.61 -13.19
N ILE A 221 5.57 6.87 -12.46
CA ILE A 221 4.30 6.13 -12.61
C ILE A 221 3.79 6.25 -14.05
N SER A 222 3.78 7.45 -14.62
CA SER A 222 3.38 7.72 -16.01
C SER A 222 4.27 6.99 -17.03
N ALA A 223 5.60 7.00 -16.82
CA ALA A 223 6.55 6.30 -17.69
C ALA A 223 6.34 4.78 -17.72
N MET A 224 6.11 4.15 -16.57
CA MET A 224 5.80 2.72 -16.48
C MET A 224 4.40 2.38 -17.04
N ALA A 225 3.44 3.29 -16.85
CA ALA A 225 2.08 3.14 -17.33
C ALA A 225 1.98 3.16 -18.86
N TRP A 226 2.48 4.23 -19.48
CA TRP A 226 2.33 4.48 -20.92
C TRP A 226 3.48 3.91 -21.76
N GLY A 227 4.62 3.62 -21.12
CA GLY A 227 5.88 3.33 -21.81
C GLY A 227 6.56 4.61 -22.31
N THR A 228 7.87 4.52 -22.55
CA THR A 228 8.65 5.57 -23.22
C THR A 228 9.62 4.91 -24.21
N ALA A 229 10.49 5.70 -24.87
CA ALA A 229 11.56 5.15 -25.70
C ALA A 229 12.58 4.26 -24.92
N SER A 230 12.62 4.36 -23.59
CA SER A 230 13.56 3.63 -22.72
C SER A 230 12.91 2.91 -21.53
N CYS A 231 11.64 3.19 -21.23
CA CYS A 231 10.86 2.49 -20.22
C CYS A 231 9.87 1.53 -20.91
N PRO A 232 9.92 0.22 -20.64
CA PRO A 232 8.89 -0.70 -21.11
C PRO A 232 7.49 -0.26 -20.65
N LYS A 233 6.48 -0.47 -21.50
CA LYS A 233 5.08 -0.33 -21.10
C LYS A 233 4.68 -1.54 -20.26
N ASN A 234 4.05 -1.33 -19.10
CA ASN A 234 3.63 -2.45 -18.23
C ASN A 234 2.52 -3.34 -18.82
N SER A 235 1.75 -2.85 -19.79
CA SER A 235 0.71 -3.63 -20.46
C SER A 235 0.35 -2.98 -21.78
N GLU A 236 0.08 -3.74 -22.83
CA GLU A 236 -0.51 -3.18 -24.06
C GLU A 236 -1.94 -2.67 -23.82
N ALA A 237 -2.65 -3.26 -22.84
CA ALA A 237 -3.95 -2.79 -22.36
C ALA A 237 -3.85 -1.56 -21.42
N MET A 238 -4.92 -1.28 -20.68
CA MET A 238 -4.91 -0.34 -19.55
C MET A 238 -4.16 -0.94 -18.34
N ILE A 239 -3.83 -0.08 -17.38
CA ILE A 239 -3.06 -0.41 -16.16
C ILE A 239 -4.02 -0.57 -14.98
N SER A 240 -3.70 -1.51 -14.08
CA SER A 240 -4.23 -1.58 -12.71
C SER A 240 -3.14 -1.22 -11.72
N ILE A 241 -3.53 -0.71 -10.54
CA ILE A 241 -2.67 -0.58 -9.37
C ILE A 241 -3.03 -1.66 -8.34
N ASP A 242 -2.15 -1.88 -7.38
CA ASP A 242 -2.36 -2.71 -6.19
C ASP A 242 -3.39 -2.09 -5.24
N MET A 243 -3.10 -0.90 -4.71
CA MET A 243 -3.98 -0.17 -3.78
C MET A 243 -3.59 1.31 -3.67
N PRO A 244 -4.45 2.15 -3.05
CA PRO A 244 -4.02 3.47 -2.59
C PRO A 244 -3.18 3.33 -1.31
N ALA A 245 -1.86 3.43 -1.46
CA ALA A 245 -0.92 3.62 -0.34
C ALA A 245 -0.65 5.12 -0.12
N GLY A 246 -0.49 5.51 1.14
CA GLY A 246 -0.29 6.90 1.58
C GLY A 246 0.76 7.01 2.69
N PRO A 247 0.75 8.09 3.49
CA PRO A 247 1.56 8.20 4.70
C PRO A 247 1.22 7.06 5.66
N SER A 248 2.25 6.51 6.28
CA SER A 248 2.16 5.30 7.07
C SER A 248 1.45 5.52 8.41
N GLU A 249 0.71 4.51 8.87
CA GLU A 249 -0.17 4.54 10.05
C GLU A 249 0.11 3.37 10.99
N VAL A 250 0.02 3.60 12.30
CA VAL A 250 0.00 2.51 13.31
C VAL A 250 -1.04 2.77 14.38
N LEU A 251 -1.75 1.72 14.77
CA LEU A 251 -2.61 1.71 15.95
C LEU A 251 -2.09 0.67 16.95
N VAL A 252 -1.76 1.13 18.15
CA VAL A 252 -1.28 0.30 19.26
C VAL A 252 -2.39 0.13 20.30
N ILE A 253 -2.85 -1.09 20.53
CA ILE A 253 -3.72 -1.43 21.66
C ILE A 253 -2.84 -1.89 22.83
N ALA A 254 -2.97 -1.24 23.99
CA ALA A 254 -2.14 -1.49 25.17
C ALA A 254 -2.99 -1.65 26.44
N ASP A 255 -2.69 -2.70 27.22
CA ASP A 255 -3.25 -2.92 28.57
C ASP A 255 -2.21 -2.62 29.66
N LYS A 256 -2.56 -2.88 30.92
CA LYS A 256 -1.68 -2.63 32.09
C LYS A 256 -0.43 -3.51 32.18
N HIS A 257 -0.29 -4.50 31.31
CA HIS A 257 0.88 -5.36 31.20
C HIS A 257 1.86 -4.89 30.12
N ALA A 258 1.45 -3.96 29.24
CA ALA A 258 2.32 -3.33 28.26
C ALA A 258 3.43 -2.49 28.93
N ASN A 259 4.66 -2.60 28.45
CA ASN A 259 5.77 -1.75 28.91
C ASN A 259 5.64 -0.35 28.29
N PRO A 260 5.52 0.74 29.07
CA PRO A 260 5.43 2.10 28.53
C PRO A 260 6.58 2.48 27.59
N VAL A 261 7.79 1.98 27.84
CA VAL A 261 8.97 2.21 26.99
C VAL A 261 8.79 1.62 25.60
N HIS A 262 8.19 0.42 25.50
CA HIS A 262 7.97 -0.27 24.23
C HIS A 262 6.82 0.39 23.46
N VAL A 263 5.70 0.67 24.12
CA VAL A 263 4.55 1.37 23.51
C VAL A 263 4.95 2.74 22.95
N ALA A 264 5.80 3.48 23.66
CA ALA A 264 6.36 4.74 23.16
C ALA A 264 7.26 4.54 21.94
N ALA A 265 8.11 3.50 21.93
CA ALA A 265 8.98 3.18 20.80
C ALA A 265 8.19 2.76 19.55
N ASP A 266 7.16 1.91 19.72
CA ASP A 266 6.27 1.45 18.65
C ASP A 266 5.48 2.62 18.00
N LEU A 267 5.02 3.57 18.80
CA LEU A 267 4.37 4.78 18.29
C LEU A 267 5.36 5.71 17.56
N LEU A 268 6.63 5.75 18.00
CA LEU A 268 7.64 6.62 17.42
C LEU A 268 8.29 6.06 16.14
N SER A 269 8.38 4.73 15.99
CA SER A 269 8.94 4.10 14.78
C SER A 269 8.14 4.50 13.54
N GLN A 270 6.81 4.52 13.63
CA GLN A 270 5.97 4.96 12.53
C GLN A 270 5.95 6.50 12.39
N ALA A 271 5.93 7.24 13.51
CA ALA A 271 5.87 8.69 13.48
C ALA A 271 7.09 9.33 12.79
N GLU A 272 8.26 8.68 12.80
CA GLU A 272 9.46 9.23 12.15
C GLU A 272 9.51 9.10 10.62
N HIS A 273 8.61 8.32 10.00
CA HIS A 273 8.54 8.18 8.54
C HIS A 273 8.34 9.54 7.87
N GLY A 274 7.28 10.28 8.23
CA GLY A 274 6.98 11.60 7.70
C GLY A 274 6.12 12.47 8.63
N PRO A 275 6.09 13.79 8.42
CA PRO A 275 5.24 14.72 9.20
C PRO A 275 3.74 14.52 8.97
N ASP A 276 3.38 13.68 7.99
CA ASP A 276 2.05 13.26 7.54
C ASP A 276 1.63 11.87 8.04
N SER A 277 2.53 11.07 8.61
CA SER A 277 2.23 9.81 9.30
C SER A 277 1.33 10.04 10.52
N GLN A 278 0.35 9.18 10.78
CA GLN A 278 -0.56 9.29 11.93
C GLN A 278 -0.45 8.05 12.82
N VAL A 279 -0.32 8.25 14.13
CA VAL A 279 -0.25 7.15 15.11
C VAL A 279 -1.40 7.25 16.11
N VAL A 280 -1.89 6.10 16.58
CA VAL A 280 -3.04 6.01 17.49
C VAL A 280 -2.72 5.06 18.63
N LEU A 281 -2.94 5.51 19.86
CA LEU A 281 -2.82 4.68 21.05
C LEU A 281 -4.21 4.37 21.61
N VAL A 282 -4.55 3.09 21.79
CA VAL A 282 -5.80 2.66 22.44
C VAL A 282 -5.48 2.01 23.77
N ILE A 283 -5.82 2.70 24.85
CA ILE A 283 -5.64 2.27 26.23
C ILE A 283 -6.84 1.42 26.65
N VAL A 284 -6.55 0.26 27.24
CA VAL A 284 -7.58 -0.71 27.65
C VAL A 284 -7.71 -0.77 29.18
N GLY A 285 -8.88 -0.34 29.66
CA GLY A 285 -9.17 -0.20 31.08
C GLY A 285 -8.49 1.02 31.72
N ASP A 286 -8.67 1.18 33.04
CA ASP A 286 -8.22 2.38 33.77
C ASP A 286 -6.86 2.19 34.50
N ASP A 287 -6.27 0.99 34.47
CA ASP A 287 -5.04 0.62 35.20
C ASP A 287 -3.71 1.00 34.48
N VAL A 288 -3.77 1.54 33.25
CA VAL A 288 -2.56 1.80 32.44
C VAL A 288 -1.93 3.14 32.80
N ASN A 289 -0.62 3.15 33.05
CA ASN A 289 0.12 4.37 33.37
C ASN A 289 0.41 5.20 32.09
N VAL A 290 -0.58 5.98 31.65
CA VAL A 290 -0.48 6.83 30.47
C VAL A 290 0.56 7.95 30.64
N GLU A 291 0.72 8.50 31.84
CA GLU A 291 1.75 9.52 32.11
C GLU A 291 3.17 9.00 31.84
N ALA A 292 3.43 7.73 32.16
CA ALA A 292 4.70 7.08 31.82
C ALA A 292 4.89 6.92 30.31
N ILE A 293 3.82 6.57 29.56
CA ILE A 293 3.88 6.45 28.09
C ILE A 293 4.15 7.83 27.47
N GLU A 294 3.43 8.88 27.88
CA GLU A 294 3.62 10.25 27.37
C GLU A 294 5.03 10.79 27.68
N LYS A 295 5.56 10.50 28.87
CA LYS A 295 6.94 10.84 29.23
C LYS A 295 7.94 10.12 28.32
N GLU A 296 7.78 8.82 28.10
CA GLU A 296 8.67 8.05 27.21
C GLU A 296 8.60 8.52 25.76
N ILE A 297 7.40 8.84 25.24
CA ILE A 297 7.24 9.46 23.91
C ILE A 297 8.03 10.77 23.82
N SER A 298 7.93 11.63 24.85
CA SER A 298 8.69 12.89 24.89
C SER A 298 10.20 12.66 24.93
N ASP A 299 10.69 11.82 25.83
CA ASP A 299 12.13 11.62 26.05
C ASP A 299 12.78 10.93 24.84
N GLN A 300 12.16 9.88 24.31
CA GLN A 300 12.65 9.15 23.14
C GLN A 300 12.61 10.02 21.89
N CYS A 301 11.50 10.75 21.62
CA CYS A 301 11.40 11.62 20.44
C CYS A 301 12.42 12.77 20.45
N ASN A 302 12.77 13.32 21.62
CA ASN A 302 13.84 14.31 21.76
C ASN A 302 15.25 13.75 21.48
N SER A 303 15.42 12.42 21.53
CA SER A 303 16.68 11.74 21.21
C SER A 303 16.80 11.33 19.73
N LEU A 304 15.68 11.15 19.02
CA LEU A 304 15.64 10.68 17.63
C LEU A 304 16.26 11.70 16.65
N PRO A 305 17.10 11.27 15.68
CA PRO A 305 17.57 12.11 14.59
C PRO A 305 16.43 12.74 13.77
N ARG A 306 15.34 11.98 13.58
CA ARG A 306 14.12 12.41 12.87
C ARG A 306 13.02 12.93 13.81
N GLY A 307 13.33 13.21 15.08
CA GLY A 307 12.37 13.65 16.10
C GLY A 307 11.52 14.87 15.72
N LYS A 308 12.01 15.73 14.82
CA LYS A 308 11.19 16.83 14.25
C LYS A 308 10.02 16.32 13.40
N PHE A 309 10.20 15.29 12.59
CA PHE A 309 9.11 14.68 11.80
C PHE A 309 8.14 13.94 12.72
N ALA A 310 8.66 13.11 13.63
CA ALA A 310 7.85 12.43 14.65
C ALA A 310 6.99 13.42 15.46
N SER A 311 7.55 14.55 15.89
CA SER A 311 6.76 15.58 16.60
C SER A 311 5.65 16.22 15.77
N LEU A 312 5.81 16.30 14.44
CA LEU A 312 4.77 16.83 13.55
C LEU A 312 3.66 15.80 13.34
N ALA A 313 4.01 14.53 13.12
CA ALA A 313 3.08 13.38 13.14
C ALA A 313 2.27 13.34 14.44
N LEU A 314 2.93 13.52 15.59
CA LEU A 314 2.29 13.53 16.90
C LEU A 314 1.23 14.66 17.09
N THR A 315 1.29 15.76 16.32
CA THR A 315 0.30 16.87 16.44
C THR A 315 -1.12 16.50 15.97
N HIS A 316 -1.22 15.47 15.12
CA HIS A 316 -2.49 14.95 14.59
C HIS A 316 -2.71 13.46 14.94
N SER A 317 -1.83 12.92 15.78
CA SER A 317 -1.96 11.62 16.46
C SER A 317 -2.74 11.76 17.78
N PHE A 318 -3.30 10.65 18.29
CA PHE A 318 -4.17 10.70 19.46
C PHE A 318 -4.23 9.39 20.27
N THR A 319 -4.54 9.54 21.56
CA THR A 319 -4.86 8.48 22.52
C THR A 319 -6.36 8.33 22.65
N VAL A 320 -6.84 7.09 22.77
CA VAL A 320 -8.23 6.71 22.97
C VAL A 320 -8.32 5.79 24.19
N HIS A 321 -9.16 6.13 25.17
CA HIS A 321 -9.46 5.24 26.28
C HIS A 321 -10.71 4.40 25.96
N ALA A 322 -10.53 3.09 25.98
CA ALA A 322 -11.57 2.07 25.84
C ALA A 322 -11.70 1.30 27.16
N ARG A 323 -12.94 1.00 27.57
CA ARG A 323 -13.24 0.34 28.85
C ARG A 323 -12.76 -1.12 28.92
N ASP A 324 -12.71 -1.79 27.76
CA ASP A 324 -12.41 -3.20 27.60
C ASP A 324 -11.83 -3.49 26.20
N MET A 325 -11.29 -4.70 26.00
CA MET A 325 -10.70 -5.13 24.72
C MET A 325 -11.70 -5.17 23.56
N VAL A 326 -12.98 -5.41 23.83
CA VAL A 326 -14.01 -5.50 22.80
C VAL A 326 -14.28 -4.10 22.23
N GLU A 327 -14.39 -3.09 23.11
CA GLU A 327 -14.52 -1.69 22.72
C GLU A 327 -13.25 -1.18 21.99
N ALA A 328 -12.06 -1.58 22.45
CA ALA A 328 -10.79 -1.24 21.82
C ALA A 328 -10.65 -1.79 20.39
N ILE A 329 -10.96 -3.08 20.19
CA ILE A 329 -10.91 -3.72 18.86
C ILE A 329 -12.04 -3.20 17.97
N SER A 330 -13.23 -2.94 18.51
CA SER A 330 -14.32 -2.30 17.75
C SER A 330 -13.92 -0.93 17.23
N PHE A 331 -13.22 -0.12 18.04
CA PHE A 331 -12.65 1.15 17.58
C PHE A 331 -11.55 0.94 16.54
N SER A 332 -10.65 -0.03 16.73
CA SER A 332 -9.60 -0.37 15.75
C SER A 332 -10.19 -0.76 14.39
N ASN A 333 -11.17 -1.67 14.36
CA ASN A 333 -11.88 -2.07 13.15
C ASN A 333 -12.59 -0.87 12.47
N LEU A 334 -13.10 0.09 13.25
CA LEU A 334 -13.73 1.31 12.73
C LEU A 334 -12.70 2.30 12.16
N TYR A 335 -11.50 2.40 12.76
CA TYR A 335 -10.39 3.22 12.26
C TYR A 335 -9.78 2.61 10.98
N ALA A 336 -9.66 1.27 10.97
CA ALA A 336 -9.04 0.42 9.95
C ALA A 336 -7.57 0.83 9.68
N PRO A 337 -6.64 0.55 10.60
CA PRO A 337 -5.25 0.95 10.48
C PRO A 337 -4.50 0.16 9.39
N GLU A 338 -3.41 0.74 8.90
CA GLU A 338 -2.40 0.02 8.12
C GLU A 338 -1.75 -1.07 8.98
N HIS A 339 -1.17 -0.68 10.12
CA HIS A 339 -0.54 -1.57 11.10
C HIS A 339 -1.30 -1.60 12.43
N LEU A 340 -1.56 -2.80 12.96
CA LEU A 340 -2.23 -3.01 14.25
C LEU A 340 -1.33 -3.79 15.22
N ILE A 341 -0.82 -3.13 16.26
CA ILE A 341 -0.07 -3.78 17.34
C ILE A 341 -1.02 -4.04 18.51
N ILE A 342 -1.10 -5.28 18.97
CA ILE A 342 -1.90 -5.69 20.13
C ILE A 342 -0.94 -6.11 21.25
N ASN A 343 -0.49 -5.12 22.03
CA ASN A 343 0.42 -5.30 23.16
C ASN A 343 -0.38 -5.46 24.47
N VAL A 344 -1.09 -6.58 24.58
CA VAL A 344 -1.95 -6.92 25.73
C VAL A 344 -1.68 -8.35 26.18
N LYS A 345 -2.15 -8.71 27.38
CA LYS A 345 -2.04 -10.09 27.86
C LYS A 345 -2.91 -11.04 27.03
N GLU A 346 -2.30 -12.14 26.55
CA GLU A 346 -2.93 -13.16 25.71
C GLU A 346 -3.52 -12.58 24.39
N ALA A 347 -2.75 -11.72 23.73
CA ALA A 347 -3.11 -11.00 22.50
C ALA A 347 -3.68 -11.91 21.40
N GLU A 348 -3.19 -13.13 21.27
CA GLU A 348 -3.59 -14.11 20.25
C GLU A 348 -5.06 -14.53 20.37
N LYS A 349 -5.66 -14.47 21.58
CA LYS A 349 -7.10 -14.75 21.77
C LYS A 349 -8.01 -13.73 21.08
N TRP A 350 -7.47 -12.56 20.74
CA TRP A 350 -8.22 -11.46 20.17
C TRP A 350 -8.20 -11.41 18.63
N GLU A 351 -7.38 -12.24 17.98
CA GLU A 351 -7.23 -12.30 16.52
C GLU A 351 -8.59 -12.44 15.80
N VAL A 352 -9.47 -13.30 16.33
CA VAL A 352 -10.80 -13.59 15.74
C VAL A 352 -11.78 -12.41 15.75
N PHE A 353 -11.47 -11.31 16.44
CA PHE A 353 -12.28 -10.09 16.47
C PHE A 353 -11.75 -9.00 15.54
N ILE A 354 -10.60 -9.22 14.89
CA ILE A 354 -10.01 -8.25 13.95
C ILE A 354 -10.72 -8.40 12.60
N GLU A 355 -11.38 -7.33 12.17
CA GLU A 355 -12.06 -7.27 10.86
C GLU A 355 -11.27 -6.44 9.85
N ASN A 356 -10.66 -5.33 10.28
CA ASN A 356 -10.00 -4.38 9.37
C ASN A 356 -8.63 -3.95 9.92
N ALA A 357 -7.56 -4.55 9.41
CA ALA A 357 -6.17 -4.11 9.59
C ALA A 357 -5.34 -4.57 8.38
N GLY A 358 -4.33 -3.80 7.96
CA GLY A 358 -3.44 -4.20 6.87
C GLY A 358 -2.48 -5.32 7.27
N SER A 359 -1.83 -5.18 8.43
CA SER A 359 -1.01 -6.21 9.09
C SER A 359 -1.17 -6.13 10.61
N VAL A 360 -1.00 -7.26 11.30
CA VAL A 360 -1.24 -7.41 12.74
C VAL A 360 -0.01 -7.96 13.44
N PHE A 361 0.32 -7.38 14.59
CA PHE A 361 1.46 -7.75 15.43
C PHE A 361 0.95 -8.07 16.84
N LEU A 362 1.28 -9.26 17.36
CA LEU A 362 0.67 -9.81 18.58
C LEU A 362 1.69 -9.94 19.70
N GLY A 363 1.44 -9.28 20.83
CA GLY A 363 2.23 -9.39 22.05
C GLY A 363 3.45 -8.47 22.14
N PRO A 364 4.17 -8.49 23.27
CA PRO A 364 5.16 -7.47 23.65
C PRO A 364 6.53 -7.57 22.96
N TRP A 365 6.73 -8.58 22.10
CA TRP A 365 8.01 -8.88 21.43
C TRP A 365 7.92 -8.79 19.90
N THR A 366 6.86 -8.17 19.39
CA THR A 366 6.56 -8.11 17.96
C THR A 366 6.30 -6.65 17.58
N PRO A 367 7.34 -5.79 17.59
CA PRO A 367 7.21 -4.40 17.14
C PRO A 367 7.00 -4.37 15.61
N GLU A 368 6.34 -3.34 15.10
CA GLU A 368 6.04 -3.18 13.66
C GLU A 368 7.29 -3.39 12.78
N SER A 369 8.44 -2.89 13.24
CA SER A 369 9.72 -2.97 12.56
C SER A 369 10.14 -4.39 12.14
N VAL A 370 9.72 -5.46 12.84
CA VAL A 370 10.04 -6.81 12.34
C VAL A 370 9.28 -7.11 11.05
N GLY A 371 8.05 -6.62 10.89
CA GLY A 371 7.25 -6.70 9.67
C GLY A 371 7.79 -5.83 8.54
N ASP A 372 8.25 -4.62 8.86
CA ASP A 372 8.82 -3.68 7.86
C ASP A 372 10.05 -4.23 7.15
N TYR A 373 10.82 -5.07 7.84
CA TYR A 373 12.13 -5.52 7.37
C TYR A 373 12.23 -7.02 7.08
N ALA A 374 11.82 -7.92 7.98
CA ALA A 374 12.36 -9.29 7.97
C ALA A 374 11.49 -10.44 8.52
N SER A 375 10.27 -10.21 9.04
CA SER A 375 9.42 -11.31 9.53
C SER A 375 8.95 -12.23 8.40
N GLY A 376 8.78 -11.65 7.20
CA GLY A 376 8.27 -12.28 5.99
C GLY A 376 6.94 -11.70 5.49
N THR A 377 6.18 -11.02 6.36
CA THR A 377 4.97 -10.27 5.98
C THR A 377 5.30 -9.13 5.02
N ASN A 378 4.31 -8.67 4.24
CA ASN A 378 4.51 -7.56 3.30
C ASN A 378 4.14 -6.22 3.95
N HIS A 379 5.03 -5.22 3.87
CA HIS A 379 4.75 -3.87 4.41
C HIS A 379 4.06 -2.92 3.41
N VAL A 380 3.80 -3.35 2.17
CA VAL A 380 3.06 -2.50 1.21
C VAL A 380 1.58 -2.71 1.47
N LEU A 381 1.04 -1.86 2.34
CA LEU A 381 -0.25 -2.02 3.00
C LEU A 381 -1.21 -0.84 2.70
N PRO A 382 -2.53 -1.06 2.87
CA PRO A 382 -3.53 -0.04 2.57
C PRO A 382 -3.73 0.93 3.75
N THR A 383 -3.34 2.20 3.56
CA THR A 383 -3.54 3.27 4.56
C THR A 383 -4.91 3.95 4.41
N TYR A 384 -5.15 5.06 5.13
CA TYR A 384 -6.37 5.89 5.02
C TYR A 384 -7.69 5.17 5.32
N GLY A 385 -7.65 3.99 5.95
CA GLY A 385 -8.82 3.13 6.15
C GLY A 385 -9.17 2.24 4.95
N TYR A 386 -8.31 2.14 3.93
CA TYR A 386 -8.50 1.19 2.81
C TYR A 386 -8.35 -0.28 3.22
N ALA A 387 -7.79 -0.57 4.40
CA ALA A 387 -7.78 -1.90 5.02
C ALA A 387 -9.18 -2.53 5.23
N ARG A 388 -10.27 -1.77 5.00
CA ARG A 388 -11.66 -2.28 4.98
C ARG A 388 -12.04 -3.07 3.72
N MET A 389 -11.26 -2.95 2.64
CA MET A 389 -11.58 -3.59 1.36
C MET A 389 -10.35 -3.98 0.52
N TYR A 390 -9.17 -3.46 0.86
CA TYR A 390 -7.89 -3.90 0.28
C TYR A 390 -7.13 -4.75 1.30
N SER A 391 -6.39 -5.74 0.80
CA SER A 391 -5.34 -6.43 1.53
C SER A 391 -3.98 -5.82 1.20
N GLY A 392 -2.96 -6.13 2.00
CA GLY A 392 -1.57 -5.89 1.63
C GLY A 392 -1.13 -6.57 0.33
N VAL A 393 0.00 -6.15 -0.23
CA VAL A 393 0.60 -6.81 -1.39
C VAL A 393 0.92 -8.27 -1.04
N SER A 394 0.58 -9.17 -1.96
CA SER A 394 0.72 -10.62 -1.79
C SER A 394 1.16 -11.26 -3.11
N LEU A 395 1.34 -12.58 -3.12
CA LEU A 395 1.57 -13.31 -4.37
C LEU A 395 0.41 -13.12 -5.36
N ASP A 396 -0.83 -13.06 -4.86
CA ASP A 396 -2.03 -12.91 -5.69
C ASP A 396 -2.11 -11.56 -6.40
N SER A 397 -1.49 -10.51 -5.85
CA SER A 397 -1.37 -9.18 -6.49
C SER A 397 -0.64 -9.23 -7.85
N PHE A 398 0.18 -10.26 -8.09
CA PHE A 398 0.95 -10.47 -9.32
C PHE A 398 0.35 -11.55 -10.24
N LEU A 399 -0.81 -12.10 -9.88
CA LEU A 399 -1.47 -13.19 -10.58
C LEU A 399 -2.83 -12.78 -11.16
N LYS A 400 -3.26 -13.51 -12.19
CA LYS A 400 -4.65 -13.56 -12.65
C LYS A 400 -5.13 -14.99 -12.56
N TYR A 401 -6.38 -15.14 -12.17
CA TYR A 401 -7.02 -16.45 -12.01
C TYR A 401 -8.00 -16.71 -13.16
N ILE A 402 -7.57 -17.49 -14.14
CA ILE A 402 -8.37 -17.85 -15.31
C ILE A 402 -9.28 -19.03 -14.94
N THR A 403 -10.58 -18.90 -15.16
CA THR A 403 -11.51 -20.03 -15.10
C THR A 403 -11.44 -20.87 -16.37
N VAL A 404 -11.44 -22.19 -16.21
CA VAL A 404 -11.39 -23.15 -17.32
C VAL A 404 -12.48 -24.20 -17.10
N GLN A 405 -13.35 -24.35 -18.09
CA GLN A 405 -14.42 -25.33 -18.10
C GLN A 405 -14.29 -26.31 -19.27
N SER A 406 -14.60 -27.58 -19.03
CA SER A 406 -14.59 -28.65 -20.03
C SER A 406 -15.75 -29.59 -19.75
N LEU A 407 -16.64 -29.73 -20.74
CA LEU A 407 -17.80 -30.62 -20.66
C LEU A 407 -17.59 -31.85 -21.54
N THR A 408 -18.05 -33.01 -21.09
CA THR A 408 -18.27 -34.18 -21.93
C THR A 408 -19.63 -34.07 -22.64
N GLU A 409 -19.91 -34.93 -23.61
CA GLU A 409 -21.26 -35.02 -24.21
C GLU A 409 -22.33 -35.32 -23.15
N GLU A 410 -22.02 -36.19 -22.18
CA GLU A 410 -22.88 -36.47 -21.03
C GLU A 410 -23.12 -35.22 -20.18
N GLY A 411 -22.06 -34.47 -19.85
CA GLY A 411 -22.17 -33.21 -19.12
C GLY A 411 -23.03 -32.18 -19.84
N LEU A 412 -22.93 -32.08 -21.17
CA LEU A 412 -23.77 -31.20 -21.97
C LEU A 412 -25.22 -31.68 -22.05
N ARG A 413 -25.47 -33.00 -22.19
CA ARG A 413 -26.84 -33.57 -22.08
C ARG A 413 -27.49 -33.24 -20.72
N ARG A 414 -26.71 -33.27 -19.64
CA ARG A 414 -27.18 -32.98 -18.28
C ARG A 414 -27.41 -31.48 -18.01
N LEU A 415 -26.47 -30.61 -18.40
CA LEU A 415 -26.54 -29.17 -18.11
C LEU A 415 -27.30 -28.36 -19.17
N GLY A 416 -27.22 -28.76 -20.44
CA GLY A 416 -27.70 -28.02 -21.59
C GLY A 416 -29.16 -27.54 -21.50
N PRO A 417 -30.14 -28.41 -21.16
CA PRO A 417 -31.55 -28.01 -21.06
C PRO A 417 -31.81 -26.87 -20.07
N TYR A 418 -31.03 -26.78 -18.99
CA TYR A 418 -31.13 -25.68 -18.03
C TYR A 418 -30.58 -24.37 -18.61
N VAL A 419 -29.45 -24.43 -19.33
CA VAL A 419 -28.84 -23.28 -20.01
C VAL A 419 -29.76 -22.75 -21.11
N GLU A 420 -30.38 -23.63 -21.89
CA GLU A 420 -31.39 -23.27 -22.87
C GLU A 420 -32.57 -22.54 -22.21
N LYS A 421 -33.07 -23.04 -21.07
CA LYS A 421 -34.22 -22.43 -20.40
C LYS A 421 -33.90 -21.07 -19.78
N MET A 422 -32.70 -20.87 -19.25
CA MET A 422 -32.24 -19.54 -18.80
C MET A 422 -32.10 -18.57 -19.99
N ALA A 423 -31.50 -19.01 -21.09
CA ALA A 423 -31.36 -18.19 -22.30
C ALA A 423 -32.71 -17.81 -22.94
N GLU A 424 -33.75 -18.65 -22.82
CA GLU A 424 -35.13 -18.29 -23.20
C GLU A 424 -35.69 -17.15 -22.35
N VAL A 425 -35.52 -17.23 -21.02
CA VAL A 425 -36.00 -16.20 -20.07
C VAL A 425 -35.29 -14.87 -20.28
N GLU A 426 -34.00 -14.90 -20.61
CA GLU A 426 -33.20 -13.71 -20.93
C GLU A 426 -33.40 -13.19 -22.37
N GLY A 427 -34.15 -13.89 -23.22
CA GLY A 427 -34.36 -13.53 -24.62
C GLY A 427 -33.13 -13.72 -25.53
N LEU A 428 -32.13 -14.49 -25.08
CA LEU A 428 -30.83 -14.66 -25.73
C LEU A 428 -30.79 -15.90 -26.65
N GLU A 429 -31.61 -15.90 -27.70
CA GLU A 429 -31.77 -17.02 -28.65
C GLU A 429 -30.44 -17.54 -29.24
N ALA A 430 -29.44 -16.69 -29.47
CA ALA A 430 -28.13 -17.12 -29.96
C ALA A 430 -27.36 -17.99 -28.94
N HIS A 431 -27.48 -17.69 -27.65
CA HIS A 431 -26.88 -18.49 -26.57
C HIS A 431 -27.59 -19.85 -26.46
N LYS A 432 -28.92 -19.86 -26.54
CA LYS A 432 -29.71 -21.10 -26.60
C LYS A 432 -29.25 -21.99 -27.76
N ARG A 433 -29.23 -21.47 -29.00
CA ARG A 433 -28.84 -22.24 -30.20
C ARG A 433 -27.45 -22.85 -30.12
N ALA A 434 -26.50 -22.19 -29.45
CA ALA A 434 -25.16 -22.72 -29.24
C ALA A 434 -25.17 -24.04 -28.45
N VAL A 435 -26.15 -24.24 -27.56
CA VAL A 435 -26.40 -25.51 -26.86
C VAL A 435 -27.25 -26.44 -27.73
N THR A 436 -28.38 -25.97 -28.26
CA THR A 436 -29.35 -26.80 -29.00
C THR A 436 -28.72 -27.55 -30.16
N LEU A 437 -27.91 -26.87 -30.99
CA LEU A 437 -27.29 -27.48 -32.17
C LEU A 437 -26.28 -28.58 -31.80
N ARG A 438 -25.59 -28.44 -30.66
CA ARG A 438 -24.69 -29.48 -30.13
C ARG A 438 -25.48 -30.68 -29.60
N LEU A 439 -26.58 -30.45 -28.88
CA LEU A 439 -27.46 -31.53 -28.42
C LEU A 439 -28.11 -32.29 -29.60
N GLN A 440 -28.45 -31.60 -30.69
CA GLN A 440 -28.98 -32.23 -31.92
C GLN A 440 -27.94 -33.14 -32.58
N ASP A 441 -26.70 -32.67 -32.77
CA ASP A 441 -25.58 -33.48 -33.30
C ASP A 441 -25.23 -34.67 -32.39
N ILE A 442 -25.27 -34.46 -31.07
CA ILE A 442 -25.10 -35.52 -30.07
C ILE A 442 -26.25 -36.57 -30.13
N ASN A 443 -27.45 -36.19 -30.57
CA ASN A 443 -28.59 -37.10 -30.73
C ASN A 443 -28.61 -37.83 -32.08
N SER A 444 -28.19 -37.19 -33.17
CA SER A 444 -28.15 -37.81 -34.51
C SER A 444 -27.09 -38.92 -34.64
N ARG A 445 -26.11 -38.94 -33.72
CA ARG A 445 -25.03 -39.94 -33.66
C ARG A 445 -25.38 -41.20 -32.85
N ILE A 446 -26.58 -41.32 -32.28
CA ILE A 446 -27.04 -42.54 -31.62
C ILE A 446 -27.61 -43.51 -32.69
N PRO A 447 -27.09 -44.75 -32.83
CA PRO A 447 -27.71 -45.76 -33.68
C PRO A 447 -29.12 -46.10 -33.19
N VAL A 448 -30.07 -46.21 -34.12
CA VAL A 448 -31.48 -46.58 -33.88
C VAL A 448 -31.60 -48.02 -33.41
#